data_AF-A0A7N6BR35-F1
#
_entry.id   AF-A0A7N6BR35-F1
#
_cell.length_a   1.000
_cell.length_b   1.000
_cell.length_c   1.000
_cell.angle_alpha   90.00
_cell.angle_beta   90.00
_cell.angle_gamma   90.00
#
_symmetry.space_group_name_H-M   'P 1'
#
loop_
_entity.id
_entity.type
_entity.pdbx_description
1 polymer ?
#
loop_
_entity_poly.entity_id
_entity_poly.type
_entity_poly.pdbx_seq_one_letter_code
_entity_poly.pdbx_strand_id
1 'polypeptide(L)'
;MPLFGNTFSPKKTPPRKSASLSSLHTLDRSTREIELGLEYGPPVMNIGGQSWKFEDGQWITETTVEYHLMEKEVEDIKTQHRRKK
;
A
#
# COMPACT_ATOMS: atom_id res chain seq x y z
N MET A 1 47.90 2.32 22.76
CA MET A 1 46.46 2.61 22.53
C MET A 1 46.38 3.78 21.56
N PRO A 2 45.64 3.69 20.44
CA PRO A 2 45.55 4.83 19.53
C PRO A 2 44.67 5.92 20.17
N LEU A 3 45.21 7.13 20.27
CA LEU A 3 44.57 8.31 20.90
C LEU A 3 43.53 9.01 20.00
N PHE A 4 43.34 8.53 18.77
CA PHE A 4 42.34 9.05 17.85
C PHE A 4 41.59 7.86 17.23
N GLY A 5 40.38 7.63 17.75
CA GLY A 5 39.49 6.58 17.26
C GLY A 5 38.99 6.88 15.85
N ASN A 6 38.64 5.82 15.13
CA ASN A 6 38.02 5.91 13.81
C ASN A 6 36.58 6.46 13.97
N THR A 7 36.44 7.78 14.14
CA THR A 7 35.15 8.44 14.27
C THR A 7 34.37 8.26 12.98
N PHE A 8 33.23 7.57 13.06
CA PHE A 8 32.28 7.48 11.97
C PHE A 8 31.93 8.90 11.49
N SER A 9 32.46 9.29 10.33
CA SER A 9 32.22 10.59 9.70
C SER A 9 31.44 10.36 8.40
N PRO A 10 30.10 10.30 8.48
CA PRO A 10 29.30 10.11 7.28
C PRO A 10 29.55 11.27 6.32
N LYS A 11 29.79 10.94 5.05
CA LYS A 11 29.95 11.94 3.99
C LYS A 11 28.66 12.75 3.81
N LYS A 12 28.79 14.01 3.38
CA LYS A 12 27.62 14.82 3.02
C LYS A 12 26.85 14.13 1.90
N THR A 13 25.55 13.96 2.11
CA THR A 13 24.66 13.42 1.08
C THR A 13 24.55 14.42 -0.07
N PRO A 14 24.58 13.95 -1.34
CA PRO A 14 24.38 14.82 -2.48
C PRO A 14 23.03 15.57 -2.38
N PRO A 15 22.94 16.83 -2.86
CA PRO A 15 21.67 17.53 -2.92
C PRO A 15 20.65 16.73 -3.74
N ARG A 16 19.46 16.51 -3.19
CA ARG A 16 18.36 15.89 -3.95
C ARG A 16 17.89 16.87 -5.02
N LYS A 17 17.56 16.36 -6.20
CA LYS A 17 17.04 17.18 -7.33
C LYS A 17 15.60 17.67 -7.09
N SER A 18 14.85 16.97 -6.24
CA SER A 18 13.49 17.33 -5.84
C SER A 18 13.38 17.39 -4.33
N ALA A 19 12.58 18.32 -3.82
CA ALA A 19 12.17 18.31 -2.43
C ALA A 19 11.29 17.08 -2.14
N SER A 20 11.20 16.69 -0.87
CA SER A 20 10.15 15.75 -0.46
C SER A 20 8.80 16.37 -0.78
N LEU A 21 7.89 15.64 -1.41
CA LEU A 21 6.49 16.07 -1.52
C LEU A 21 5.75 15.99 -0.18
N SER A 22 6.39 15.42 0.85
CA SER A 22 5.79 15.35 2.18
C SER A 22 5.95 16.68 2.94
N SER A 23 4.82 17.20 3.42
CA SER A 23 4.71 18.27 4.43
C SER A 23 5.14 17.81 5.83
N LEU A 24 5.73 16.61 5.96
CA LEU A 24 6.08 15.96 7.24
C LEU A 24 6.91 16.83 8.18
N HIS A 25 7.74 17.70 7.62
CA HIS A 25 8.65 18.60 8.34
C HIS A 25 7.99 19.90 8.82
N THR A 26 6.82 20.27 8.31
CA THR A 26 6.05 21.46 8.71
C THR A 26 4.83 21.15 9.56
N LEU A 27 4.37 19.90 9.56
CA LEU A 27 3.20 19.47 10.33
C LEU A 27 3.56 19.18 11.78
N ASP A 28 2.64 19.51 12.69
CA ASP A 28 2.71 19.05 14.07
C ASP A 28 2.56 17.52 14.14
N ARG A 29 2.93 16.96 15.28
CA ARG A 29 2.95 15.50 15.47
C ARG A 29 1.59 14.86 15.22
N SER A 30 0.50 15.46 15.71
CA SER A 30 -0.83 14.86 15.64
C SER A 30 -1.35 14.85 14.20
N THR A 31 -1.20 15.96 13.49
CA THR A 31 -1.59 16.05 12.07
C THR A 31 -0.75 15.10 11.21
N ARG A 32 0.55 14.98 11.49
CA ARG A 32 1.42 14.03 10.80
C ARG A 32 0.98 12.57 11.00
N GLU A 33 0.59 12.20 12.22
CA GLU A 33 0.12 10.85 12.52
C GLU A 33 -1.22 10.55 11.83
N ILE A 34 -2.08 11.55 11.65
CA ILE A 34 -3.36 11.40 10.92
C ILE A 34 -3.14 11.32 9.41
N GLU A 35 -2.33 12.20 8.83
CA GLU A 35 -2.16 12.31 7.38
C GLU A 35 -1.17 11.29 6.80
N LEU A 36 -0.10 10.99 7.54
CA LEU A 36 1.03 10.19 7.07
C LEU A 36 1.39 9.04 8.03
N GLY A 37 0.60 8.82 9.08
CA GLY A 37 0.83 7.74 10.03
C GLY A 37 0.43 6.38 9.48
N LEU A 38 0.70 5.35 10.27
CA LEU A 38 0.48 3.95 9.88
C LEU A 38 -0.99 3.51 9.95
N GLU A 39 -1.89 4.35 10.46
CA GLU A 39 -3.31 4.02 10.61
C GLU A 39 -4.16 4.28 9.34
N TYR A 40 -3.53 4.34 8.17
CA TYR A 40 -4.20 4.60 6.89
C TYR A 40 -5.08 3.44 6.38
N GLY A 41 -5.12 2.32 7.10
CA GLY A 41 -5.86 1.12 6.71
C GLY A 41 -5.26 0.44 5.47
N PRO A 42 -6.02 -0.46 4.82
CA PRO A 42 -5.60 -1.05 3.55
C PRO A 42 -5.41 0.05 2.49
N PRO A 43 -4.39 -0.04 1.61
CA PRO A 43 -4.19 0.91 0.52
C PRO A 43 -5.46 1.12 -0.31
N VAL A 44 -5.83 2.38 -0.54
CA VAL A 44 -6.93 2.77 -1.43
C VAL A 44 -6.44 3.76 -2.48
N MET A 45 -7.05 3.74 -3.66
CA MET A 45 -6.65 4.59 -4.77
C MET A 45 -7.87 5.02 -5.59
N ASN A 46 -7.94 6.29 -5.99
CA ASN A 46 -8.96 6.78 -6.91
C ASN A 46 -8.31 7.22 -8.22
N ILE A 47 -8.65 6.57 -9.33
CA ILE A 47 -8.18 6.92 -10.68
C ILE A 47 -9.38 6.95 -11.61
N GLY A 48 -9.55 8.06 -12.33
CA GLY A 48 -10.62 8.17 -13.33
C GLY A 48 -12.04 8.04 -12.76
N GLY A 49 -12.24 8.40 -11.49
CA GLY A 49 -13.52 8.25 -10.79
C GLY A 49 -13.80 6.85 -10.28
N GLN A 50 -12.93 5.86 -10.55
CA GLN A 50 -13.02 4.53 -9.97
C GLN A 50 -12.19 4.45 -8.69
N SER A 51 -12.78 3.85 -7.65
CA SER A 51 -12.12 3.57 -6.38
C SER A 51 -11.62 2.12 -6.34
N TRP A 52 -10.36 1.96 -5.97
CA TRP A 52 -9.66 0.69 -5.87
C TRP A 52 -9.25 0.47 -4.42
N LYS A 53 -9.45 -0.74 -3.89
CA LYS A 53 -9.01 -1.16 -2.57
C LYS A 53 -8.05 -2.32 -2.69
N PHE A 54 -7.01 -2.35 -1.87
CA PHE A 54 -6.08 -3.47 -1.84
C PHE A 54 -6.48 -4.46 -0.75
N GLU A 55 -6.93 -5.64 -1.16
CA GLU A 55 -7.39 -6.72 -0.28
C GLU A 55 -6.82 -8.05 -0.78
N ASP A 56 -6.35 -8.91 0.13
CA ASP A 56 -5.78 -10.24 -0.17
C ASP A 56 -4.70 -10.29 -1.27
N GLY A 57 -3.88 -9.23 -1.36
CA GLY A 57 -2.79 -9.16 -2.33
C GLY A 57 -3.21 -8.65 -3.73
N GLN A 58 -4.47 -8.24 -3.89
CA GLN A 58 -5.02 -7.79 -5.16
C GLN A 58 -5.69 -6.42 -5.05
N TRP A 59 -5.72 -5.70 -6.16
CA TRP A 59 -6.49 -4.47 -6.28
C TRP A 59 -7.90 -4.78 -6.76
N ILE A 60 -8.89 -4.45 -5.93
CA ILE A 60 -10.29 -4.75 -6.13
C ILE A 60 -11.07 -3.47 -6.42
N THR A 61 -11.94 -3.53 -7.43
CA THR A 61 -12.98 -2.55 -7.71
C THR A 61 -14.35 -3.21 -7.54
N GLU A 62 -15.44 -2.45 -7.52
CA GLU A 62 -16.81 -3.03 -7.49
C GLU A 62 -17.02 -4.06 -8.61
N THR A 63 -16.55 -3.75 -9.81
CA THR A 63 -16.55 -4.66 -10.96
C THR A 63 -15.71 -5.91 -10.70
N THR A 64 -14.52 -5.76 -10.11
CA THR A 64 -13.65 -6.89 -9.78
C THR A 64 -14.30 -7.81 -8.75
N VAL A 65 -15.04 -7.29 -7.76
CA VAL A 65 -15.80 -8.10 -6.80
C VAL A 65 -16.86 -8.95 -7.51
N GLU A 66 -17.61 -8.34 -8.42
CA GLU A 66 -18.66 -9.02 -9.19
C GLU A 66 -18.09 -10.19 -10.02
N TYR A 67 -16.94 -9.99 -10.66
CA TYR A 67 -16.24 -11.05 -11.39
C TYR A 67 -15.81 -12.21 -10.48
N HIS A 68 -15.24 -11.94 -9.29
CA HIS A 68 -14.84 -12.99 -8.35
C HIS A 68 -16.02 -13.81 -7.82
N LEU A 69 -17.16 -13.16 -7.57
CA LEU A 69 -18.39 -13.86 -7.18
C LEU A 69 -18.87 -14.79 -8.30
N MET A 70 -18.82 -14.31 -9.54
CA MET A 70 -19.22 -15.09 -10.71
C MET A 70 -18.31 -16.31 -10.93
N GLU A 71 -16.99 -16.17 -10.78
CA GLU A 71 -16.05 -17.29 -10.89
C GLU A 71 -16.32 -18.37 -9.82
N LYS A 72 -16.60 -17.95 -8.59
CA LYS A 72 -16.93 -18.86 -7.50
C LYS A 72 -18.21 -19.64 -7.79
N GLU A 73 -19.25 -18.95 -8.28
CA GLU A 73 -20.51 -19.59 -8.67
C GLU A 73 -20.29 -20.63 -9.79
N VAL A 74 -19.46 -20.32 -10.78
CA VAL A 74 -19.11 -21.24 -11.86
C VAL A 74 -18.40 -22.50 -11.33
N GLU A 75 -17.46 -22.37 -10.39
CA GLU A 75 -16.78 -23.52 -9.80
C GLU A 75 -17.70 -24.38 -8.92
N ASP A 76 -18.60 -23.77 -8.17
CA ASP A 76 -19.61 -24.48 -7.41
C ASP A 76 -20.52 -25.31 -8.34
N ILE A 77 -20.95 -24.73 -9.47
CA ILE A 77 -21.75 -25.43 -10.48
C ILE A 77 -20.99 -26.63 -11.06
N LYS A 78 -19.72 -26.48 -11.42
CA LYS A 78 -18.88 -27.60 -11.92
C LYS A 78 -18.75 -28.72 -10.90
N THR A 79 -18.55 -28.36 -9.63
CA THR A 79 -18.40 -29.32 -8.53
C THR A 79 -19.69 -30.11 -8.30
N GLN A 80 -20.85 -29.45 -8.36
CA GLN A 80 -22.16 -30.09 -8.26
C GLN A 80 -22.40 -31.10 -9.40
N HIS A 81 -22.05 -30.75 -10.63
CA HIS A 81 -22.19 -31.66 -11.78
C HIS A 81 -21.28 -32.88 -11.65
N ARG A 82 -20.07 -32.72 -11.10
CA ARG A 82 -19.17 -33.85 -10.81
C ARG A 82 -19.73 -34.82 -9.77
N ARG A 83 -20.40 -34.31 -8.73
CA ARG A 83 -20.99 -35.14 -7.65
C ARG A 83 -22.22 -35.94 -8.09
N LYS A 84 -22.88 -35.55 -9.18
CA LYS A 84 -24.08 -36.20 -9.71
C LYS A 84 -23.78 -37.26 -10.78
N LYS A 85 -22.50 -37.54 -11.07
CA LYS A 85 -22.03 -38.64 -11.92
C LYS A 85 -21.42 -39.73 -11.05
#